data_AF-O30279-F1
#
_entry.id   AF-O30279-F1
#
_cell.length_a   1.000
_cell.length_b   1.000
_cell.length_c   1.000
_cell.angle_alpha   90.00
_cell.angle_beta   90.00
_cell.angle_gamma   90.00
#
_symmetry.space_group_name_H-M   'P 1'
#
loop_
_entity.id
_entity.type
_entity.pdbx_description
1 polymer ?
#
loop_
_entity_poly.entity_id
_entity_poly.type
_entity_poly.pdbx_seq_one_letter_code
_entity_poly.pdbx_strand_id
1 'polypeptide(L)'
;MPWWMPGWGGRGWRWWYRATGLPGWMRCRWWGYRDHPWDYPPYPPYPPALRPEDELEMLEAMKEDLEAELEDIKKRIEELKRELGK
;
A
#
# COMPACT_ATOMS: atom_id res chain seq x y z
N MET A 1 20.00 6.22 7.11
CA MET A 1 20.04 7.59 7.67
C MET A 1 21.41 7.88 8.28
N PRO A 2 22.16 8.87 7.79
CA PRO A 2 23.48 9.24 8.34
C PRO A 2 23.37 10.19 9.55
N TRP A 3 24.19 9.92 10.56
CA TRP A 3 24.42 10.61 11.85
C TRP A 3 24.64 12.14 11.88
N TRP A 4 24.76 12.83 10.74
CA TRP A 4 25.01 14.29 10.73
C TRP A 4 23.76 15.13 10.51
N MET A 5 22.59 14.51 10.24
CA MET A 5 21.33 15.23 10.22
C MET A 5 20.86 15.46 11.66
N PRO A 6 20.90 16.70 12.20
CA PRO A 6 20.44 16.99 13.54
C PRO A 6 18.96 16.66 13.61
N GLY A 7 18.61 15.68 14.43
CA GLY A 7 17.27 15.14 14.57
C GLY A 7 16.21 16.24 14.58
N TRP A 8 15.25 16.07 13.68
CA TRP A 8 13.99 16.82 13.54
C TRP A 8 13.06 16.57 14.74
N GLY A 9 13.58 16.68 15.96
CA GLY A 9 12.89 16.28 17.18
C GLY A 9 13.39 17.08 18.36
N GLY A 10 12.88 18.32 18.53
CA GLY A 10 12.84 18.91 19.86
C GLY A 10 12.93 20.43 19.97
N ARG A 11 13.67 21.12 19.09
CA ARG A 11 13.89 22.58 19.27
C ARG A 11 12.96 23.49 18.46
N GLY A 12 12.45 23.05 17.31
CA GLY A 12 11.54 23.86 16.48
C GLY A 12 10.15 24.08 17.07
N TRP A 13 9.62 23.10 17.80
CA TRP A 13 8.23 23.10 18.28
C TRP A 13 7.94 24.15 19.37
N ARG A 14 8.96 24.61 20.10
CA ARG A 14 8.81 25.58 21.20
C ARG A 14 8.66 27.02 20.70
N TRP A 15 9.24 27.37 19.55
CA TRP A 15 9.05 28.69 18.95
C TRP A 15 7.58 28.93 18.62
N TRP A 16 6.94 27.92 18.05
CA TRP A 16 5.52 28.00 17.73
C TRP A 16 4.62 28.12 18.96
N TYR A 17 4.98 27.52 20.11
CA TYR A 17 4.23 27.75 21.35
C TYR A 17 4.21 29.23 21.73
N ARG A 18 5.32 29.95 21.52
CA ARG A 18 5.36 31.41 21.73
C ARG A 18 4.56 32.19 20.68
N ALA A 19 4.50 31.69 19.44
CA ALA A 19 3.78 32.37 18.36
C ALA A 19 2.26 32.19 18.44
N THR A 20 1.77 31.00 18.80
CA THR A 20 0.34 30.67 18.77
C THR A 20 -0.27 30.46 20.16
N GLY A 21 0.54 30.41 21.23
CA GLY A 21 0.09 30.09 22.59
C GLY A 21 -0.37 28.63 22.79
N LEU A 22 -0.31 27.80 21.74
CA LEU A 22 -0.91 26.47 21.72
C LEU A 22 0.14 25.36 21.76
N PRO A 23 0.04 24.41 22.73
CA PRO A 23 0.90 23.22 22.78
C PRO A 23 0.86 22.42 21.48
N GLY A 24 1.95 21.70 21.19
CA GLY A 24 2.10 20.96 19.92
C GLY A 24 0.93 20.04 19.60
N TRP A 25 0.38 19.33 20.61
CA TRP A 25 -0.75 18.42 20.44
C TRP A 25 -2.05 19.13 20.00
N MET A 26 -2.33 20.32 20.51
CA MET A 26 -3.49 21.13 20.08
C MET A 26 -3.32 21.60 18.64
N ARG A 27 -2.09 21.95 18.25
CA ARG A 27 -1.78 22.31 16.86
C ARG A 27 -1.85 21.12 15.92
N CYS A 28 -1.34 19.94 16.27
CA CYS A 28 -1.48 18.75 15.42
C CYS A 28 -2.96 18.48 15.07
N ARG A 29 -3.86 18.67 16.04
CA ARG A 29 -5.31 18.57 15.81
C ARG A 29 -5.85 19.65 14.85
N TRP A 30 -5.30 20.86 14.89
CA TRP A 30 -5.72 21.97 14.02
C TRP A 30 -5.15 21.85 12.60
N TRP A 31 -3.91 21.39 12.46
CA TRP A 31 -3.22 21.20 11.18
C TRP A 31 -3.64 19.93 10.45
N GLY A 32 -4.73 19.27 10.87
CA GLY A 32 -5.22 18.07 10.21
C GLY A 32 -4.28 16.88 10.33
N TYR A 33 -3.28 16.92 11.22
CA TYR A 33 -2.56 15.73 11.70
C TYR A 33 -3.46 15.00 12.69
N ARG A 34 -4.54 14.53 12.08
CA ARG A 34 -5.56 13.61 12.52
C ARG A 34 -4.89 12.23 12.56
N ASP A 35 -3.80 12.09 13.32
CA ASP A 35 -3.15 10.82 13.66
C ASP A 35 -3.98 10.10 14.72
N HIS A 36 -5.31 10.14 14.60
CA HIS A 36 -6.18 9.28 15.39
C HIS A 36 -6.46 8.06 14.52
N PRO A 37 -6.10 6.84 14.95
CA PRO A 37 -6.32 5.61 14.17
C PRO A 37 -7.79 5.38 13.74
N TRP A 38 -8.72 6.08 14.39
CA TRP A 38 -10.17 6.04 14.14
C TRP A 38 -10.62 6.94 13.00
N ASP A 39 -9.69 7.65 12.38
CA ASP A 39 -9.97 8.60 11.31
C ASP A 39 -9.74 7.97 9.93
N TYR A 40 -9.96 6.65 9.85
CA TYR A 40 -10.27 6.00 8.59
C TYR A 40 -11.43 6.76 7.94
N PRO A 41 -11.27 7.28 6.71
CA PRO A 41 -12.40 7.82 5.99
C PRO A 41 -13.49 6.74 5.95
N PRO A 42 -14.77 7.10 6.12
CA PRO A 42 -15.85 6.13 6.06
C PRO A 42 -15.67 5.31 4.77
N TYR A 43 -15.53 3.99 4.94
CA TYR A 43 -15.33 3.05 3.84
C TYR A 43 -16.37 3.39 2.77
N PRO A 44 -15.96 3.68 1.52
CA PRO A 44 -16.92 4.01 0.48
C PRO A 44 -17.95 2.88 0.41
N PRO A 45 -19.24 3.19 0.17
CA PRO A 45 -20.28 2.18 0.07
C PRO A 45 -19.80 1.09 -0.89
N TYR A 46 -19.97 -0.16 -0.45
CA TYR A 46 -19.50 -1.37 -1.11
C TYR A 46 -19.70 -1.24 -2.62
N PRO A 47 -18.66 -1.48 -3.45
CA PRO A 47 -18.82 -1.38 -4.90
C PRO A 47 -20.00 -2.27 -5.33
N PRO A 48 -20.75 -1.87 -6.37
CA PRO A 48 -21.87 -2.68 -6.86
C PRO A 48 -21.38 -4.11 -7.07
N ALA A 49 -22.17 -5.08 -6.59
CA ALA A 49 -21.88 -6.50 -6.80
C ALA A 49 -21.66 -6.70 -8.31
N LEU A 50 -20.50 -7.27 -8.66
CA LEU A 50 -20.17 -7.60 -10.05
C LEU A 50 -21.31 -8.43 -10.62
N ARG A 51 -21.75 -8.12 -11.84
CA ARG A 51 -22.74 -8.96 -12.50
C ARG A 51 -22.06 -10.30 -12.83
N PRO A 52 -22.80 -11.43 -12.79
CA PRO A 52 -22.21 -12.74 -13.09
C PRO A 52 -21.51 -12.79 -14.46
N GLU A 53 -21.98 -12.01 -15.43
CA GLU A 53 -21.36 -11.86 -16.76
C GLU A 53 -19.98 -11.16 -16.68
N ASP A 54 -19.89 -10.07 -15.91
CA ASP A 54 -18.63 -9.32 -15.71
C ASP A 54 -17.61 -10.18 -14.93
N GLU A 55 -18.08 -10.96 -13.95
CA GLU A 55 -17.25 -11.90 -13.20
C GLU A 55 -16.75 -13.05 -14.09
N LEU A 56 -17.59 -13.59 -14.97
CA LEU A 56 -17.20 -14.64 -15.91
C LEU A 56 -16.10 -14.16 -16.86
N GLU A 57 -16.27 -12.99 -17.49
CA GLU A 57 -15.27 -12.41 -18.40
C GLU A 57 -13.93 -12.18 -17.68
N MET A 58 -13.96 -11.65 -16.45
CA MET A 58 -12.76 -11.48 -15.63
C MET A 58 -12.09 -12.84 -15.32
N LEU A 59 -12.87 -13.88 -15.02
CA LEU A 59 -12.34 -15.21 -14.72
C LEU A 59 -11.79 -15.91 -15.97
N GLU A 60 -12.39 -15.70 -17.15
CA GLU A 60 -11.86 -16.20 -18.42
C GLU A 60 -10.52 -15.55 -18.76
N ALA A 61 -10.41 -14.22 -18.63
CA ALA A 61 -9.14 -13.53 -18.83
C ALA A 61 -8.06 -14.02 -17.84
N MET A 62 -8.41 -14.17 -16.56
CA MET A 62 -7.50 -14.71 -15.54
C MET A 62 -7.08 -16.15 -15.85
N LYS A 63 -7.98 -16.96 -16.41
CA LYS A 63 -7.66 -18.33 -16.83
C LYS A 63 -6.65 -18.33 -17.98
N GLU A 64 -6.82 -17.48 -18.99
CA GLU A 64 -5.88 -17.38 -20.12
C GLU A 64 -4.47 -16.98 -19.66
N ASP A 65 -4.38 -15.97 -18.77
CA ASP A 65 -3.11 -15.53 -18.18
C ASP A 65 -2.41 -16.68 -17.43
N LEU A 66 -3.17 -17.41 -16.61
CA LEU A 66 -2.65 -18.56 -15.85
C LEU A 66 -2.25 -19.73 -16.76
N GLU A 67 -2.96 -19.96 -17.87
CA GLU A 67 -2.58 -20.98 -18.85
C GLU A 67 -1.24 -20.63 -19.52
N ALA A 68 -1.04 -19.36 -19.88
CA ALA A 68 0.24 -18.88 -20.42
C ALA A 68 1.38 -19.04 -19.40
N GLU A 69 1.17 -18.64 -18.14
CA GLU A 69 2.16 -18.86 -17.07
C GLU A 69 2.49 -20.34 -16.88
N LEU A 70 1.48 -21.22 -16.95
CA LEU A 70 1.68 -22.66 -16.85
C LEU A 70 2.51 -23.22 -18.00
N GLU A 71 2.33 -22.73 -19.22
CA GLU A 71 3.17 -23.13 -20.37
C GLU A 71 4.63 -22.72 -20.17
N ASP A 72 4.88 -21.51 -19.69
CA ASP A 72 6.23 -21.04 -19.45
C ASP A 72 6.91 -21.80 -18.30
N ILE A 73 6.17 -22.12 -17.24
CA ILE A 73 6.65 -23.01 -16.18
C ILE A 73 6.98 -24.39 -16.75
N LYS A 74 6.14 -24.96 -17.63
CA LYS A 74 6.42 -26.27 -18.26
C LYS A 74 7.70 -26.23 -19.09
N LYS A 75 7.89 -25.21 -19.93
CA LYS A 75 9.14 -25.03 -20.71
C LYS A 75 10.35 -24.97 -19.78
N ARG A 76 10.24 -24.20 -18.68
CA ARG A 76 11.32 -24.09 -17.69
C ARG A 76 11.63 -25.42 -17.00
N ILE A 77 10.61 -26.21 -16.69
CA ILE A 77 10.78 -27.56 -16.13
C ILE A 77 11.48 -28.48 -17.13
N GLU A 78 11.13 -28.43 -18.42
CA GLU A 78 11.79 -29.23 -19.47
C GLU A 78 13.26 -28.85 -19.67
N GLU A 79 13.58 -27.55 -19.68
CA GLU A 79 14.96 -27.08 -19.70
C GLU A 79 15.77 -27.62 -18.51
N LEU A 80 15.22 -27.49 -17.29
CA LEU A 80 15.89 -27.97 -16.07
C LEU A 80 16.03 -29.49 -16.05
N LYS A 81 15.06 -30.25 -16.60
CA LYS A 81 15.17 -31.71 -16.76
C LYS A 81 16.34 -32.07 -17.68
N ARG A 82 16.50 -31.38 -18.81
CA ARG A 82 17.64 -31.56 -19.72
C ARG A 82 18.97 -31.23 -19.05
N GLU A 83 19.06 -30.14 -18.30
CA GLU A 83 20.27 -29.75 -17.56
C GLU A 83 20.63 -30.77 -16.46
N LEU A 84 19.63 -31.31 -15.76
CA LEU A 84 19.83 -32.29 -14.70
C LEU A 84 20.00 -33.74 -15.21
N GLY A 85 19.88 -33.98 -16.52
CA GLY A 85 19.95 -35.31 -17.11
C GLY A 85 18.82 -36.25 -16.65
N LYS A 86 17.62 -35.70 -16.41
CA LYS A 86 16.39 -36.46 -16.07
C LYS A 86 15.43 -36.47 -17.24
#